data_AF-A0A150PG54-F1
#
_entry.id   AF-A0A150PG54-F1
#
_cell.length_a   1.000
_cell.length_b   1.000
_cell.length_c   1.000
_cell.angle_alpha   90.00
_cell.angle_beta   90.00
_cell.angle_gamma   90.00
#
_symmetry.space_group_name_H-M   'P 1'
#
loop_
_entity.id
_entity.type
_entity.pdbx_description
1 polymer ?
#
loop_
_entity_poly.entity_id
_entity_poly.type
_entity_poly.pdbx_seq_one_letter_code
_entity_poly.pdbx_strand_id
1 'polypeptide(L)'
;MSSDASGILRGSGYPGRNAYAELLRDTRGLRREQQQAREAWFARLAADKKDETLFELEILLKGVACFANPRNHPGAGRRQTIVSHDFREHLQHARDGMARVVQLTRAMLGDRDRAFVFQRYLETVLPEDTARTRLLHATMAQESPESSLFVLRHGFTNLIEVAGGLLRLPRVNFRLFYAHLATAMREIAQSTFFNPLHALEFRPEFDRIASTQVLELIHRVPGEQAHRLVALTFLALFRMLRYLRLLDAIALDHSDHRVAGRGYLVLAVLRSDARALSNYLRRRAGALLADSFERDLLRVPASDVVARHDELAAEGHRLLSTKAALTGLAANLRLEMRRAFEHDLPPADALVSESEYRVRLRAVAHGLRPALQNAILFLGRSLGARLEEGRVFDDQAARRATSDRLRRDVWMFAQIARAFASKARTTGPAPDRWTGIASFAFVREFLSYFRAMGYPLLRVGDYPRVDVFVSAMTALEESDLLDPQRLDAAIRECEAFSEFLVKLFEQISKREDLVGVPFDRKGAARALRLY
;
A
#
# COMPACT_ATOMS: atom_id res chain seq x y z
N MET A 1 -33.16 4.38 -55.37
CA MET A 1 -33.78 3.59 -54.29
C MET A 1 -32.92 2.36 -54.06
N SER A 2 -32.04 2.44 -53.06
CA SER A 2 -31.45 1.31 -52.30
C SER A 2 -30.42 1.96 -51.36
N SER A 3 -30.65 1.90 -50.05
CA SER A 3 -29.66 2.30 -49.04
C SER A 3 -29.55 1.18 -48.02
N ASP A 4 -28.39 0.52 -48.04
CA ASP A 4 -27.94 -0.40 -47.01
C ASP A 4 -27.72 0.35 -45.70
N ALA A 5 -28.44 -0.07 -44.67
CA ALA A 5 -28.33 0.43 -43.31
C ALA A 5 -27.41 -0.49 -42.48
N SER A 6 -26.11 -0.18 -42.46
CA SER A 6 -25.16 -0.72 -41.47
C SER A 6 -25.13 0.20 -40.23
N GLY A 7 -26.07 0.00 -39.31
CA GLY A 7 -26.13 0.69 -38.03
C GLY A 7 -25.18 0.06 -37.00
N ILE A 8 -23.94 0.54 -36.95
CA ILE A 8 -23.04 0.30 -35.82
C ILE A 8 -23.65 0.98 -34.59
N LEU A 9 -24.18 0.19 -33.66
CA LEU A 9 -24.58 0.63 -32.33
C LEU A 9 -23.36 1.19 -31.60
N ARG A 10 -23.18 2.51 -31.70
CA ARG A 10 -22.33 3.28 -30.80
C ARG A 10 -22.89 3.11 -29.40
N GLY A 11 -22.23 2.29 -28.59
CA GLY A 11 -22.44 2.28 -27.15
C GLY A 11 -22.37 3.71 -26.63
N SER A 12 -23.36 4.11 -25.84
CA SER A 12 -23.43 5.43 -25.23
C SER A 12 -22.25 5.60 -24.27
N GLY A 13 -21.14 6.11 -24.79
CA GLY A 13 -20.03 6.58 -23.98
C GLY A 13 -20.54 7.74 -23.14
N TYR A 14 -20.67 7.51 -21.83
CA TYR A 14 -20.61 8.60 -20.87
C TYR A 14 -19.39 9.46 -21.23
N PRO A 15 -19.48 10.81 -21.29
CA PRO A 15 -18.31 11.66 -21.48
C PRO A 15 -17.33 11.34 -20.35
N GLY A 16 -16.26 10.62 -20.70
CA GLY A 16 -15.49 9.79 -19.78
C GLY A 16 -14.77 10.59 -18.72
N ARG A 17 -15.32 10.57 -17.50
CA ARG A 17 -14.55 10.86 -16.29
C ARG A 17 -13.48 9.78 -16.13
N ASN A 18 -12.25 10.15 -16.48
CA ASN A 18 -11.10 9.27 -16.31
C ASN A 18 -10.72 9.22 -14.83
N ALA A 19 -11.23 8.23 -14.10
CA ALA A 19 -11.00 8.08 -12.66
C ALA A 19 -9.51 8.10 -12.29
N TYR A 20 -8.63 7.58 -13.15
CA TYR A 20 -7.18 7.69 -12.97
C TYR A 20 -6.69 9.15 -13.01
N ALA A 21 -7.13 9.93 -14.00
CA ALA A 21 -6.79 11.35 -14.09
C ALA A 21 -7.36 12.16 -12.92
N GLU A 22 -8.59 11.86 -12.48
CA GLU A 22 -9.22 12.50 -11.31
C GLU A 22 -8.46 12.18 -10.03
N LEU A 23 -8.03 10.93 -9.81
CA LEU A 23 -7.21 10.56 -8.65
C LEU A 23 -5.85 11.26 -8.61
N LEU A 24 -5.30 11.65 -9.77
CA LEU A 24 -4.08 12.46 -9.85
C LEU A 24 -4.37 13.97 -9.77
N ARG A 25 -5.61 14.42 -9.99
CA ARG A 25 -5.97 15.85 -10.07
C ARG A 25 -6.67 16.38 -8.84
N ASP A 26 -7.64 15.65 -8.33
CA ASP A 26 -8.67 16.20 -7.44
C ASP A 26 -8.45 15.81 -5.97
N THR A 27 -7.48 14.95 -5.68
CA THR A 27 -7.14 14.56 -4.30
C THR A 27 -6.27 15.60 -3.57
N ARG A 28 -5.91 16.71 -4.25
CA ARG A 28 -4.73 17.52 -3.90
C ARG A 28 -4.90 18.48 -2.71
N GLY A 29 -6.12 18.77 -2.27
CA GLY A 29 -6.42 19.86 -1.32
C GLY A 29 -6.04 21.29 -1.81
N LEU A 30 -5.29 21.40 -2.92
CA LEU A 30 -4.85 22.62 -3.57
C LEU A 30 -5.95 23.21 -4.46
N ARG A 31 -6.09 24.53 -4.42
CA ARG A 31 -6.84 25.28 -5.43
C ARG A 31 -6.13 25.17 -6.79
N ARG A 32 -6.90 25.34 -7.87
CA ARG A 32 -6.37 25.25 -9.25
C ARG A 32 -5.17 26.19 -9.50
N GLU A 33 -5.19 27.40 -8.96
CA GLU A 33 -4.08 28.36 -9.08
C GLU A 33 -2.82 27.88 -8.35
N GLN A 34 -2.98 27.36 -7.13
CA GLN A 34 -1.87 26.80 -6.35
C GLN A 34 -1.27 25.57 -7.05
N GLN A 35 -2.14 24.74 -7.65
CA GLN A 35 -1.72 23.60 -8.44
C GLN A 35 -0.83 24.02 -9.63
N GLN A 36 -1.25 25.05 -10.38
CA GLN A 36 -0.48 25.60 -11.50
C GLN A 36 0.84 26.23 -11.04
N ALA A 37 0.83 26.99 -9.93
CA ALA A 37 2.03 27.58 -9.36
C ALA A 37 3.04 26.51 -8.94
N ARG A 38 2.58 25.41 -8.32
CA ARG A 38 3.42 24.27 -7.95
C ARG A 38 3.99 23.54 -9.17
N GLU A 39 3.18 23.28 -10.19
CA GLU A 39 3.63 22.63 -11.43
C GLU A 39 4.68 23.50 -12.16
N ALA A 40 4.46 24.82 -12.23
CA ALA A 40 5.40 25.77 -12.82
C ALA A 40 6.70 25.87 -12.03
N TRP A 41 6.63 25.89 -10.70
CA TRP A 41 7.80 25.84 -9.82
C TRP A 41 8.60 24.56 -10.04
N PHE A 42 7.94 23.40 -10.00
CA PHE A 42 8.58 22.10 -10.14
C PHE A 42 9.28 21.95 -11.51
N ALA A 43 8.66 22.47 -12.58
CA ALA A 43 9.25 22.49 -13.91
C ALA A 43 10.58 23.28 -13.96
N ARG A 44 10.67 24.39 -13.21
CA ARG A 44 11.85 25.28 -13.16
C ARG A 44 12.99 24.77 -12.28
N LEU A 45 12.75 23.81 -11.39
CA LEU A 45 13.81 23.24 -10.57
C LEU A 45 14.91 22.63 -11.46
N ALA A 46 16.13 23.13 -11.28
CA ALA A 46 17.33 22.68 -11.97
C ALA A 46 18.04 21.50 -11.30
N ALA A 47 17.48 20.98 -10.20
CA ALA A 47 18.10 19.90 -9.44
C ALA A 47 18.08 18.58 -10.23
N ASP A 48 19.26 17.97 -10.39
CA ASP A 48 19.37 16.56 -10.75
C ASP A 48 18.53 15.74 -9.76
N LYS A 49 17.69 14.83 -10.29
CA LYS A 49 16.81 13.98 -9.47
C LYS A 49 15.79 14.77 -8.63
N LYS A 50 15.23 15.86 -9.18
CA LYS A 50 14.17 16.65 -8.51
C LYS A 50 12.95 15.81 -8.15
N ASP A 51 12.58 14.82 -8.97
CA ASP A 51 11.47 13.91 -8.72
C ASP A 51 11.71 13.04 -7.47
N GLU A 52 12.91 12.46 -7.34
CA GLU A 52 13.31 11.68 -6.17
C GLU A 52 13.42 12.55 -4.91
N THR A 53 13.96 13.77 -5.04
CA THR A 53 14.12 14.70 -3.92
C THR A 53 12.76 15.15 -3.40
N LEU A 54 11.82 15.51 -4.29
CA LEU A 54 10.47 15.92 -3.89
C LEU A 54 9.70 14.75 -3.29
N PHE A 55 9.85 13.57 -3.88
CA PHE A 55 9.26 12.36 -3.35
C PHE A 55 9.77 12.06 -1.93
N GLU A 56 11.09 12.01 -1.72
CA GLU A 56 11.66 11.78 -0.39
C GLU A 56 11.13 12.82 0.61
N LEU A 57 11.08 14.11 0.22
CA LEU A 57 10.57 15.17 1.07
C LEU A 57 9.12 14.90 1.50
N GLU A 58 8.20 14.69 0.57
CA GLU A 58 6.79 14.46 0.90
C GLU A 58 6.57 13.16 1.70
N ILE A 59 7.34 12.11 1.40
CA ILE A 59 7.25 10.86 2.16
C ILE A 59 7.78 11.02 3.58
N LEU A 60 8.84 11.79 3.81
CA LEU A 60 9.31 12.07 5.16
C LEU A 60 8.35 12.97 5.94
N LEU A 61 7.75 14.00 5.32
CA LEU A 61 6.70 14.80 5.94
C LEU A 61 5.52 13.91 6.37
N LYS A 62 5.01 13.08 5.46
CA LYS A 62 3.95 12.11 5.79
C LYS A 62 4.41 11.09 6.83
N GLY A 63 5.68 10.70 6.80
CA GLY A 63 6.32 9.77 7.71
C GLY A 63 6.32 10.27 9.15
N VAL A 64 6.65 11.54 9.38
CA VAL A 64 6.56 12.17 10.71
C VAL A 64 5.15 12.01 11.31
N ALA A 65 4.12 12.26 10.51
CA ALA A 65 2.74 12.08 10.94
C ALA A 65 2.36 10.61 11.18
N CYS A 66 2.74 9.73 10.26
CA CYS A 66 2.44 8.30 10.36
C CYS A 66 3.17 7.63 11.53
N PHE A 67 4.38 8.11 11.85
CA PHE A 67 5.21 7.59 12.93
C PHE A 67 4.73 8.02 14.32
N ALA A 68 3.90 9.06 14.42
CA ALA A 68 3.22 9.42 15.67
C ALA A 68 2.25 8.33 16.15
N ASN A 69 1.81 7.43 15.26
CA ASN A 69 0.92 6.32 15.57
C ASN A 69 1.73 5.02 15.78
N PRO A 70 1.83 4.50 17.03
CA PRO A 70 2.67 3.33 17.29
C PRO A 70 2.20 2.03 16.61
N ARG A 71 0.98 2.00 16.07
CA ARG A 71 0.51 0.87 15.25
C ARG A 71 1.25 0.77 13.90
N ASN A 72 2.06 1.76 13.55
CA ASN A 72 2.91 1.78 12.37
C ASN A 72 4.37 1.45 12.68
N HIS A 73 4.74 1.29 13.97
CA HIS A 73 6.08 0.91 14.37
C HIS A 73 6.33 -0.59 14.11
N PRO A 74 7.54 -0.98 13.69
CA PRO A 74 7.91 -2.38 13.62
C PRO A 74 8.07 -3.04 14.99
N GLY A 75 8.11 -4.38 14.99
CA GLY A 75 8.16 -5.23 16.17
C GLY A 75 6.83 -5.92 16.45
N ALA A 76 6.90 -7.10 17.05
CA ALA A 76 5.71 -7.79 17.54
C ALA A 76 4.99 -6.93 18.59
N GLY A 77 3.66 -6.93 18.58
CA GLY A 77 2.85 -6.20 19.55
C GLY A 77 3.26 -6.56 20.97
N ARG A 78 3.82 -5.59 21.71
CA ARG A 78 4.22 -5.80 23.10
C ARG A 78 2.98 -6.04 23.95
N ARG A 79 3.05 -7.02 24.87
CA ARG A 79 2.00 -7.24 25.88
C ARG A 79 1.88 -6.05 26.85
N GLN A 80 2.90 -5.21 26.92
CA GLN A 80 2.95 -4.00 27.73
C GLN A 80 2.04 -2.90 27.17
N THR A 81 1.45 -2.12 28.06
CA THR A 81 0.62 -0.97 27.65
C THR A 81 1.51 0.13 27.09
N ILE A 82 1.00 0.88 26.11
CA ILE A 82 1.76 1.95 25.42
C ILE A 82 2.34 3.00 26.38
N VAL A 83 1.68 3.24 27.50
CA VAL A 83 2.08 4.21 28.53
C VAL A 83 3.36 3.78 29.25
N SER A 84 3.62 2.47 29.31
CA SER A 84 4.79 1.91 29.98
C SER A 84 6.07 1.93 29.13
N HIS A 85 5.98 2.22 27.83
CA HIS A 85 7.15 2.27 26.96
C HIS A 85 7.98 3.55 27.17
N ASP A 86 9.25 3.49 26.77
CA ASP A 86 10.09 4.66 26.57
C ASP A 86 10.17 4.97 25.06
N PHE A 87 9.85 6.21 24.70
CA PHE A 87 9.83 6.71 23.34
C PHE A 87 11.08 7.54 23.01
N ARG A 88 12.14 7.50 23.84
CA ARG A 88 13.38 8.24 23.59
C ARG A 88 14.00 7.90 22.24
N GLU A 89 14.19 6.62 21.94
CA GLU A 89 14.71 6.17 20.63
C GLU A 89 13.79 6.55 19.47
N HIS A 90 12.48 6.45 19.68
CA HIS A 90 11.49 6.86 18.68
C HIS A 90 11.59 8.36 18.38
N LEU A 91 11.76 9.20 19.41
CA LEU A 91 11.96 10.63 19.26
C LEU A 91 13.27 10.95 18.54
N GLN A 92 14.34 10.19 18.81
CA GLN A 92 15.63 10.30 18.13
C GLN A 92 15.47 10.04 16.62
N HIS A 93 14.80 8.94 16.23
CA HIS A 93 14.52 8.63 14.82
C HIS A 93 13.68 9.72 14.14
N ALA A 94 12.66 10.24 14.83
CA ALA A 94 11.85 11.33 14.31
C ALA A 94 12.66 12.61 14.10
N ARG A 95 13.50 13.00 15.07
CA ARG A 95 14.39 14.17 14.96
C ARG A 95 15.34 14.04 13.77
N ASP A 96 15.93 12.86 13.58
CA ASP A 96 16.86 12.60 12.48
C ASP A 96 16.17 12.66 11.12
N GLY A 97 14.93 12.15 11.03
CA GLY A 97 14.08 12.31 9.85
C GLY A 97 13.68 13.77 9.59
N MET A 98 13.35 14.54 10.63
CA MET A 98 13.11 15.99 10.52
C MET A 98 14.34 16.74 10.02
N ALA A 99 15.54 16.35 10.47
CA ALA A 99 16.79 16.94 9.99
C ALA A 99 17.03 16.63 8.50
N ARG A 100 16.59 15.47 8.00
CA ARG A 100 16.59 15.17 6.56
C ARG A 100 15.55 16.01 5.80
N VAL A 101 14.36 16.22 6.35
CA VAL A 101 13.35 17.15 5.79
C VAL A 101 13.97 18.53 5.60
N VAL A 102 14.64 19.08 6.63
CA VAL A 102 15.32 20.39 6.51
C VAL A 102 16.34 20.38 5.38
N GLN A 103 17.17 19.33 5.25
CA GLN A 103 18.15 19.25 4.16
C GLN A 103 17.51 19.22 2.76
N LEU A 104 16.45 18.43 2.58
CA LEU A 104 15.74 18.35 1.30
C LEU A 104 15.08 19.69 0.96
N THR A 105 14.49 20.36 1.95
CA THR A 105 13.93 21.70 1.77
C THR A 105 14.98 22.71 1.35
N ARG A 106 16.19 22.67 1.95
CA ARG A 106 17.32 23.53 1.53
C ARG A 106 17.74 23.27 0.09
N ALA A 107 17.83 21.99 -0.30
CA ALA A 107 18.14 21.62 -1.68
C ALA A 107 17.09 22.15 -2.67
N MET A 108 15.81 22.09 -2.30
CA MET A 108 14.70 22.59 -3.13
C MET A 108 14.59 24.12 -3.18
N LEU A 109 15.09 24.83 -2.17
CA LEU A 109 15.15 26.29 -2.15
C LEU A 109 16.34 26.84 -2.97
N GLY A 110 17.41 26.06 -3.14
CA GLY A 110 18.61 26.50 -3.86
C GLY A 110 19.20 27.78 -3.24
N ASP A 111 19.47 28.78 -4.08
CA ASP A 111 20.05 30.05 -3.62
C ASP A 111 19.15 30.84 -2.67
N ARG A 112 17.82 30.61 -2.71
CA ARG A 112 16.88 31.25 -1.77
C ARG A 112 17.09 30.79 -0.32
N ASP A 113 17.83 29.71 -0.09
CA ASP A 113 18.23 29.28 1.25
C ASP A 113 19.02 30.34 2.01
N ARG A 114 19.79 31.19 1.31
CA ARG A 114 20.57 32.28 1.93
C ARG A 114 19.68 33.33 2.58
N ALA A 115 18.53 33.61 1.96
CA ALA A 115 17.55 34.55 2.52
C ALA A 115 17.01 34.07 3.88
N PHE A 116 16.86 32.76 4.07
CA PHE A 116 16.45 32.20 5.36
C PHE A 116 17.49 32.42 6.45
N VAL A 117 18.76 32.18 6.13
CA VAL A 117 19.84 32.35 7.12
C VAL A 117 19.91 33.80 7.58
N PHE A 118 19.82 34.74 6.62
CA PHE A 118 19.77 36.16 6.92
C PHE A 118 18.55 36.53 7.78
N GLN A 119 17.37 35.99 7.46
CA GLN A 119 16.18 36.27 8.24
C GLN A 119 16.26 35.75 9.68
N ARG A 120 16.75 34.50 9.87
CA ARG A 120 16.91 33.93 11.21
C ARG A 120 17.91 34.73 12.05
N TYR A 121 18.95 35.28 11.41
CA TYR A 121 19.84 36.25 12.06
C TYR A 121 19.07 37.51 12.49
N LEU A 122 18.28 38.13 11.60
CA LEU A 122 17.47 39.30 11.96
C LEU A 122 16.53 39.04 13.14
N GLU A 123 15.86 37.89 13.20
CA GLU A 123 14.96 37.52 14.31
C GLU A 123 15.66 37.56 15.68
N THR A 124 16.96 37.21 15.72
CA THR A 124 17.78 37.22 16.95
C THR A 124 18.38 38.58 17.31
N VAL A 125 18.51 39.48 16.34
CA VAL A 125 19.19 40.77 16.51
C VAL A 125 18.22 41.94 16.59
N LEU A 126 17.00 41.79 16.07
CA LEU A 126 15.96 42.82 16.17
C LEU A 126 15.53 43.02 17.64
N PRO A 127 15.73 44.22 18.21
CA PRO A 127 15.43 44.49 19.61
C PRO A 127 13.92 44.73 19.85
N GLU A 128 13.19 45.24 18.86
CA GLU A 128 11.78 45.61 19.00
C GLU A 128 10.82 44.48 18.62
N ASP A 129 9.89 44.15 19.52
CA ASP A 129 8.89 43.09 19.32
C ASP A 129 7.92 43.38 18.15
N THR A 130 7.61 44.65 17.89
CA THR A 130 6.76 45.05 16.75
C THR A 130 7.45 44.81 15.41
N ALA A 131 8.78 45.04 15.34
CA ALA A 131 9.56 44.73 14.15
C ALA A 131 9.66 43.22 13.94
N ARG A 132 9.88 42.46 15.02
CA ARG A 132 9.90 40.98 14.97
C ARG A 132 8.56 40.40 14.52
N THR A 133 7.45 40.92 15.05
CA THR A 133 6.09 40.47 14.70
C THR A 133 5.77 40.74 13.22
N ARG A 134 6.12 41.91 12.71
CA ARG A 134 5.95 42.23 11.27
C ARG A 134 6.80 41.33 10.38
N LEU A 135 8.06 41.07 10.76
CA LEU A 135 8.94 40.16 10.04
C LEU A 135 8.35 38.74 9.98
N LEU A 136 7.87 38.23 11.13
CA LEU A 136 7.22 36.91 11.20
C LEU A 136 5.97 36.84 10.30
N HIS A 137 5.08 37.83 10.36
CA HIS A 137 3.88 37.84 9.51
C HIS A 137 4.22 37.87 8.02
N ALA A 138 5.18 38.70 7.61
CA ALA A 138 5.62 38.75 6.21
C ALA A 138 6.18 37.40 5.73
N THR A 139 6.83 36.65 6.63
CA THR A 139 7.43 35.35 6.34
C THR A 139 6.40 34.23 6.27
N MET A 140 5.34 34.32 7.07
CA MET A 140 4.28 33.31 7.11
C MET A 140 3.36 33.36 5.88
N ALA A 141 3.49 34.36 5.01
CA ALA A 141 2.77 34.43 3.75
C ALA A 141 3.25 33.31 2.80
N GLN A 142 2.37 32.37 2.50
CA GLN A 142 2.65 31.19 1.66
C GLN A 142 2.05 31.34 0.25
N GLU A 143 2.45 32.39 -0.47
CA GLU A 143 1.92 32.71 -1.81
C GLU A 143 2.58 31.87 -2.93
N SER A 144 3.74 31.28 -2.65
CA SER A 144 4.51 30.44 -3.58
C SER A 144 4.98 29.14 -2.94
N PRO A 145 5.27 28.08 -3.71
CA PRO A 145 5.89 26.86 -3.20
C PRO A 145 7.17 27.16 -2.40
N GLU A 146 8.03 28.06 -2.87
CA GLU A 146 9.26 28.43 -2.17
C GLU A 146 8.99 29.08 -0.82
N SER A 147 7.98 29.95 -0.71
CA SER A 147 7.57 30.51 0.58
C SER A 147 7.00 29.45 1.53
N SER A 148 6.23 28.46 1.04
CA SER A 148 5.81 27.32 1.86
C SER A 148 6.99 26.47 2.34
N LEU A 149 7.99 26.22 1.48
CA LEU A 149 9.21 25.52 1.86
C LEU A 149 10.00 26.31 2.92
N PHE A 150 10.03 27.64 2.80
CA PHE A 150 10.67 28.51 3.78
C PHE A 150 10.02 28.37 5.16
N VAL A 151 8.69 28.47 5.24
CA VAL A 151 7.92 28.31 6.49
C VAL A 151 8.12 26.91 7.07
N LEU A 152 8.03 25.86 6.24
CA LEU A 152 8.30 24.48 6.66
C LEU A 152 9.70 24.31 7.23
N ARG A 153 10.72 24.88 6.57
CA ARG A 153 12.09 24.84 7.05
C ARG A 153 12.21 25.48 8.44
N HIS A 154 11.56 26.61 8.65
CA HIS A 154 11.56 27.32 9.93
C HIS A 154 10.95 26.44 11.03
N GLY A 155 9.73 25.95 10.81
CA GLY A 155 9.02 25.10 11.77
C GLY A 155 9.81 23.84 12.13
N PHE A 156 10.35 23.12 11.14
CA PHE A 156 11.14 21.90 11.39
C PHE A 156 12.46 22.18 12.10
N THR A 157 13.13 23.30 11.82
CA THR A 157 14.36 23.67 12.55
C THR A 157 14.07 23.87 14.03
N ASN A 158 12.97 24.55 14.37
CA ASN A 158 12.59 24.77 15.76
C ASN A 158 12.15 23.46 16.45
N LEU A 159 11.44 22.58 15.74
CA LEU A 159 11.07 21.26 16.25
C LEU A 159 12.30 20.39 16.56
N ILE A 160 13.33 20.43 15.71
CA ILE A 160 14.59 19.70 15.96
C ILE A 160 15.25 20.17 17.26
N GLU A 161 15.30 21.48 17.52
CA GLU A 161 15.84 22.04 18.77
C GLU A 161 15.05 21.57 19.99
N VAL A 162 13.72 21.63 19.92
CA VAL A 162 12.84 21.15 21.00
C VAL A 162 13.04 19.64 21.24
N ALA A 163 13.12 18.83 20.18
CA ALA A 163 13.42 17.41 20.29
C ALA A 163 14.79 17.17 20.94
N GLY A 164 15.79 17.97 20.58
CA GLY A 164 17.12 17.94 21.19
C GLY A 164 17.08 18.17 22.70
N GLY A 165 16.26 19.13 23.16
CA GLY A 165 15.99 19.34 24.58
C GLY A 165 15.29 18.15 25.26
N LEU A 166 14.24 17.63 24.66
CA LEU A 166 13.49 16.47 25.17
C LEU A 166 14.34 15.20 25.27
N LEU A 167 15.30 15.01 24.36
CA LEU A 167 16.21 13.85 24.35
C LEU A 167 17.27 13.88 25.46
N ARG A 168 17.41 15.00 26.18
CA ARG A 168 18.23 15.08 27.40
C ARG A 168 17.54 14.47 28.61
N LEU A 169 16.22 14.25 28.53
CA LEU A 169 15.49 13.56 29.58
C LEU A 169 15.92 12.09 29.65
N PRO A 170 15.95 11.49 30.85
CA PRO A 170 16.31 10.08 30.99
C PRO A 170 15.31 9.16 30.28
N ARG A 171 14.03 9.57 30.21
CA ARG A 171 12.92 8.85 29.60
C ARG A 171 11.97 9.80 28.90
N VAL A 172 11.44 9.40 27.75
CA VAL A 172 10.37 10.12 27.04
C VAL A 172 9.10 9.28 27.07
N ASN A 173 8.04 9.77 27.71
CA ASN A 173 6.76 9.06 27.70
C ASN A 173 5.99 9.29 26.38
N PHE A 174 4.96 8.47 26.14
CA PHE A 174 4.14 8.57 24.93
C PHE A 174 3.49 9.95 24.75
N ARG A 175 3.06 10.62 25.84
CA ARG A 175 2.36 11.92 25.74
C ARG A 175 3.29 13.00 25.20
N LEU A 176 4.53 13.07 25.69
CA LEU A 176 5.54 14.02 25.20
C LEU A 176 5.93 13.71 23.75
N PHE A 177 6.21 12.44 23.44
CA PHE A 177 6.51 12.00 22.08
C PHE A 177 5.39 12.37 21.10
N TYR A 178 4.14 12.02 21.44
CA TYR A 178 2.98 12.30 20.60
C TYR A 178 2.73 13.81 20.47
N ALA A 179 2.82 14.59 21.55
CA ALA A 179 2.61 16.04 21.50
C ALA A 179 3.65 16.74 20.61
N HIS A 180 4.90 16.29 20.66
CA HIS A 180 5.96 16.80 19.80
C HIS A 180 5.66 16.52 18.33
N LEU A 181 5.36 15.27 17.97
CA LEU A 181 5.00 14.91 16.59
C LEU A 181 3.68 15.52 16.12
N ALA A 182 2.69 15.67 17.00
CA ALA A 182 1.44 16.36 16.67
C ALA A 182 1.66 17.84 16.36
N THR A 183 2.70 18.46 16.93
CA THR A 183 3.10 19.83 16.56
C THR A 183 3.74 19.84 15.17
N ALA A 184 4.63 18.90 14.87
CA ALA A 184 5.14 18.73 13.50
C ALA A 184 4.02 18.47 12.47
N MET A 185 3.02 17.67 12.82
CA MET A 185 1.85 17.42 11.98
C MET A 185 1.06 18.71 11.68
N ARG A 186 0.94 19.62 12.66
CA ARG A 186 0.29 20.92 12.45
C ARG A 186 1.08 21.80 11.49
N GLU A 187 2.41 21.85 11.63
CA GLU A 187 3.28 22.57 10.68
C GLU A 187 3.10 22.05 9.25
N ILE A 188 3.02 20.72 9.07
CA ILE A 188 2.77 20.10 7.76
C ILE A 188 1.39 20.45 7.24
N ALA A 189 0.35 20.33 8.08
CA ALA A 189 -1.04 20.58 7.69
C ALA A 189 -1.29 22.04 7.29
N GLN A 190 -0.54 22.98 7.87
CA GLN A 190 -0.59 24.41 7.56
C GLN A 190 0.24 24.79 6.33
N SER A 191 1.03 23.86 5.78
CA SER A 191 1.72 24.10 4.52
C SER A 191 0.72 24.18 3.39
N THR A 192 0.70 25.32 2.69
CA THR A 192 -0.22 25.53 1.57
C THR A 192 0.12 24.62 0.40
N PHE A 193 1.41 24.46 0.08
CA PHE A 193 1.85 23.70 -1.10
C PHE A 193 2.33 22.27 -0.82
N PHE A 194 2.72 21.93 0.42
CA PHE A 194 3.35 20.64 0.76
C PHE A 194 2.67 19.97 1.95
N ASN A 195 1.43 19.51 1.73
CA ASN A 195 0.67 18.74 2.71
C ASN A 195 0.36 17.33 2.17
N PRO A 196 1.17 16.31 2.49
CA PRO A 196 0.95 14.93 2.07
C PRO A 196 0.18 14.08 3.10
N LEU A 197 -0.57 14.71 4.03
CA LEU A 197 -1.17 13.99 5.16
C LEU A 197 -2.38 13.13 4.80
N HIS A 198 -3.03 13.38 3.66
CA HIS A 198 -4.17 12.56 3.25
C HIS A 198 -3.71 11.18 2.77
N ALA A 199 -4.36 10.14 3.30
CA ALA A 199 -4.15 8.78 2.82
C ALA A 199 -4.76 8.62 1.41
N LEU A 200 -4.10 7.86 0.55
CA LEU A 200 -4.56 7.56 -0.82
C LEU A 200 -4.80 8.81 -1.70
N GLU A 201 -4.15 9.93 -1.39
CA GLU A 201 -4.01 11.10 -2.29
C GLU A 201 -2.80 10.91 -3.19
N PHE A 202 -2.89 11.21 -4.49
CA PHE A 202 -1.82 11.00 -5.47
C PHE A 202 -1.24 12.29 -6.07
N ARG A 203 0.06 12.26 -6.38
CA ARG A 203 0.84 13.37 -6.95
C ARG A 203 1.21 13.07 -8.40
N PRO A 204 0.78 13.89 -9.38
CA PRO A 204 1.10 13.67 -10.78
C PRO A 204 2.60 13.79 -11.10
N GLU A 205 3.37 14.48 -10.27
CA GLU A 205 4.82 14.62 -10.44
C GLU A 205 5.51 13.26 -10.39
N PHE A 206 5.01 12.34 -9.56
CA PHE A 206 5.79 11.14 -9.23
C PHE A 206 4.98 9.86 -9.01
N ASP A 207 3.64 9.89 -8.97
CA ASP A 207 2.78 8.69 -8.88
C ASP A 207 2.24 8.21 -10.22
N ARG A 208 2.64 8.84 -11.33
CA ARG A 208 2.24 8.39 -12.67
C ARG A 208 2.70 6.96 -12.93
N ILE A 209 1.83 6.19 -13.56
CA ILE A 209 2.14 4.82 -13.98
C ILE A 209 2.72 4.93 -15.38
N ALA A 210 3.97 4.48 -15.56
CA ALA A 210 4.65 4.52 -16.85
C ALA A 210 4.15 3.44 -17.82
N SER A 211 3.72 2.29 -17.30
CA SER A 211 3.31 1.15 -18.12
C SER A 211 2.01 1.42 -18.88
N THR A 212 2.11 1.47 -20.21
CA THR A 212 0.97 1.66 -21.12
C THR A 212 -0.05 0.52 -21.00
N GLN A 213 0.41 -0.72 -20.82
CA GLN A 213 -0.48 -1.88 -20.63
C GLN A 213 -1.39 -1.72 -19.41
N VAL A 214 -0.83 -1.24 -18.30
CA VAL A 214 -1.60 -1.00 -17.08
C VAL A 214 -2.58 0.14 -17.28
N LEU A 215 -2.17 1.24 -17.94
CA LEU A 215 -3.06 2.35 -18.24
C LEU A 215 -4.22 1.91 -19.14
N GLU A 216 -3.95 1.20 -20.24
CA GLU A 216 -4.99 0.65 -21.12
C GLU A 216 -5.96 -0.26 -20.37
N LEU A 217 -5.43 -1.11 -19.48
CA LEU A 217 -6.26 -1.98 -18.66
C LEU A 217 -7.21 -1.18 -17.76
N ILE A 218 -6.69 -0.15 -17.07
CA ILE A 218 -7.51 0.73 -16.22
C ILE A 218 -8.64 1.37 -17.04
N HIS A 219 -8.35 1.85 -18.24
CA HIS A 219 -9.35 2.50 -19.11
C HIS A 219 -10.42 1.54 -19.63
N ARG A 220 -10.13 0.23 -19.70
CA ARG A 220 -11.08 -0.79 -20.16
C ARG A 220 -12.04 -1.29 -19.08
N VAL A 221 -11.85 -0.91 -17.81
CA VAL A 221 -12.74 -1.34 -16.74
C VAL A 221 -14.10 -0.62 -16.85
N PRO A 222 -15.20 -1.34 -17.08
CA PRO A 222 -16.52 -0.74 -17.11
C PRO A 222 -17.00 -0.36 -15.70
N GLY A 223 -17.93 0.60 -15.61
CA GLY A 223 -18.52 1.05 -14.37
C GLY A 223 -17.66 2.07 -13.61
N GLU A 224 -18.28 3.16 -13.15
CA GLU A 224 -17.59 4.27 -12.49
C GLU A 224 -16.84 3.84 -11.22
N GLN A 225 -17.52 3.08 -10.35
CA GLN A 225 -16.95 2.65 -9.07
C GLN A 225 -15.88 1.58 -9.24
N ALA A 226 -16.08 0.64 -10.16
CA ALA A 226 -15.09 -0.40 -10.47
C ALA A 226 -13.82 0.22 -11.06
N HIS A 227 -13.96 1.12 -12.03
CA HIS A 227 -12.85 1.87 -12.62
C HIS A 227 -12.07 2.65 -11.54
N ARG A 228 -12.76 3.39 -10.67
CA ARG A 228 -12.12 4.15 -9.58
C ARG A 228 -11.38 3.26 -8.58
N LEU A 229 -11.97 2.13 -8.17
CA LEU A 229 -11.35 1.18 -7.25
C LEU A 229 -10.10 0.54 -7.84
N VAL A 230 -10.15 0.15 -9.12
CA VAL A 230 -9.01 -0.44 -9.83
C VAL A 230 -7.88 0.59 -9.99
N ALA A 231 -8.19 1.80 -10.47
CA ALA A 231 -7.21 2.86 -10.64
C ALA A 231 -6.51 3.22 -9.32
N LEU A 232 -7.28 3.38 -8.23
CA LEU A 232 -6.76 3.64 -6.89
C LEU A 232 -5.85 2.51 -6.41
N THR A 233 -6.21 1.25 -6.69
CA THR A 233 -5.43 0.09 -6.26
C THR A 233 -4.09 0.03 -7.00
N PHE A 234 -4.08 0.20 -8.32
CA PHE A 234 -2.82 0.26 -9.07
C PHE A 234 -1.93 1.41 -8.60
N LEU A 235 -2.46 2.63 -8.51
CA LEU A 235 -1.71 3.80 -8.04
C LEU A 235 -1.08 3.56 -6.66
N ALA A 236 -1.84 2.99 -5.72
CA ALA A 236 -1.33 2.68 -4.39
C ALA A 236 -0.22 1.61 -4.41
N LEU A 237 -0.34 0.56 -5.22
CA LEU A 237 0.68 -0.49 -5.32
C LEU A 237 1.97 0.02 -5.98
N PHE A 238 1.87 0.78 -7.07
CA PHE A 238 3.03 1.41 -7.71
C PHE A 238 3.73 2.40 -6.79
N ARG A 239 2.98 3.16 -5.99
CA ARG A 239 3.55 4.02 -4.97
C ARG A 239 4.27 3.22 -3.87
N MET A 240 3.70 2.12 -3.40
CA MET A 240 4.38 1.25 -2.44
C MET A 240 5.68 0.68 -3.01
N LEU A 241 5.72 0.34 -4.31
CA LEU A 241 6.99 -0.02 -4.99
C LEU A 241 8.00 1.14 -4.98
N ARG A 242 7.55 2.40 -5.09
CA ARG A 242 8.43 3.58 -4.93
C ARG A 242 8.93 3.74 -3.50
N TYR A 243 8.12 3.43 -2.47
CA TYR A 243 8.59 3.40 -1.08
C TYR A 243 9.73 2.39 -0.91
N LEU A 244 9.61 1.20 -1.48
CA LEU A 244 10.67 0.18 -1.40
C LEU A 244 11.94 0.62 -2.13
N ARG A 245 11.82 1.28 -3.30
CA ARG A 245 12.96 1.89 -3.99
C ARG A 245 13.64 2.97 -3.14
N LEU A 246 12.87 3.79 -2.43
CA LEU A 246 13.42 4.80 -1.52
C LEU A 246 14.14 4.15 -0.34
N LEU A 247 13.60 3.08 0.24
CA LEU A 247 14.27 2.33 1.30
C LEU A 247 15.61 1.73 0.83
N ASP A 248 15.66 1.18 -0.39
CA ASP A 248 16.90 0.69 -0.98
C ASP A 248 17.91 1.83 -1.17
N ALA A 249 17.47 2.99 -1.67
CA ALA A 249 18.32 4.17 -1.82
C ALA A 249 18.88 4.66 -0.47
N ILE A 250 18.05 4.73 0.58
CA ILE A 250 18.45 5.08 1.94
C ILE A 250 19.49 4.08 2.47
N ALA A 251 19.28 2.79 2.25
CA ALA A 251 20.19 1.76 2.73
C ALA A 251 21.55 1.78 2.01
N LEU A 252 21.58 2.18 0.73
CA LEU A 252 22.81 2.29 -0.07
C LEU A 252 23.54 3.64 0.09
N ASP A 253 22.86 4.66 0.63
CA ASP A 253 23.44 5.98 0.87
C ASP A 253 24.32 5.96 2.13
N HIS A 254 25.62 5.83 1.94
CA HIS A 254 26.62 5.83 3.02
C HIS A 254 27.06 7.25 3.42
N SER A 255 26.57 8.29 2.74
CA SER A 255 26.93 9.68 3.05
C SER A 255 26.14 10.25 4.24
N ASP A 256 25.00 9.63 4.58
CA ASP A 256 24.11 10.07 5.65
C ASP A 256 23.96 8.98 6.72
N HIS A 257 24.44 9.26 7.93
CA HIS A 257 24.35 8.37 9.09
C HIS A 257 22.94 8.26 9.70
N ARG A 258 21.99 9.10 9.28
CA ARG A 258 20.60 9.13 9.80
C ARG A 258 19.68 8.10 9.14
N VAL A 259 20.22 6.92 8.82
CA VAL A 259 19.54 5.85 8.09
C VAL A 259 18.28 5.39 8.84
N ALA A 260 18.39 5.20 10.15
CA ALA A 260 17.30 4.73 11.00
C ALA A 260 16.12 5.71 11.01
N GLY A 261 16.40 7.00 11.20
CA GLY A 261 15.38 8.05 11.13
C GLY A 261 14.64 8.05 9.80
N ARG A 262 15.38 8.06 8.67
CA ARG A 262 14.78 8.03 7.33
C ARG A 262 13.99 6.74 7.08
N GLY A 263 14.59 5.59 7.39
CA GLY A 263 14.02 4.27 7.17
C GLY A 263 12.71 4.05 7.94
N TYR A 264 12.69 4.32 9.25
CA TYR A 264 11.49 4.11 10.07
C TYR A 264 10.34 5.04 9.69
N LEU A 265 10.62 6.29 9.28
CA LEU A 265 9.58 7.19 8.80
C LEU A 265 8.96 6.69 7.49
N VAL A 266 9.78 6.26 6.51
CA VAL A 266 9.29 5.68 5.24
C VAL A 266 8.51 4.39 5.49
N LEU A 267 8.98 3.52 6.40
CA LEU A 267 8.27 2.32 6.81
C LEU A 267 6.91 2.66 7.45
N ALA A 268 6.83 3.69 8.28
CA ALA A 268 5.58 4.12 8.87
C ALA A 268 4.56 4.56 7.80
N VAL A 269 5.01 5.25 6.75
CA VAL A 269 4.16 5.58 5.60
C VAL A 269 3.69 4.32 4.88
N LEU A 270 4.61 3.41 4.55
CA LEU A 270 4.29 2.15 3.87
C LEU A 270 3.22 1.36 4.65
N ARG A 271 3.37 1.21 5.97
CA ARG A 271 2.40 0.52 6.83
C ARG A 271 1.07 1.25 6.88
N SER A 272 1.09 2.57 6.98
CA SER A 272 -0.11 3.41 7.02
C SER A 272 -0.93 3.29 5.73
N ASP A 273 -0.29 3.48 4.57
CA ASP A 273 -0.96 3.42 3.27
C ASP A 273 -1.42 2.00 2.92
N ALA A 274 -0.63 0.98 3.26
CA ALA A 274 -1.05 -0.40 3.05
C ALA A 274 -2.28 -0.76 3.89
N ARG A 275 -2.37 -0.27 5.13
CA ARG A 275 -3.56 -0.42 5.98
C ARG A 275 -4.74 0.39 5.46
N ALA A 276 -4.51 1.61 4.98
CA ALA A 276 -5.55 2.46 4.40
C ALA A 276 -6.18 1.78 3.17
N LEU A 277 -5.35 1.34 2.21
CA LEU A 277 -5.80 0.62 1.02
C LEU A 277 -6.56 -0.66 1.41
N SER A 278 -5.95 -1.52 2.24
CA SER A 278 -6.55 -2.79 2.61
C SER A 278 -7.89 -2.62 3.34
N ASN A 279 -8.00 -1.62 4.21
CA ASN A 279 -9.25 -1.33 4.92
C ASN A 279 -10.29 -0.74 3.97
N TYR A 280 -9.89 0.13 3.06
CA TYR A 280 -10.78 0.74 2.08
C TYR A 280 -11.40 -0.32 1.17
N LEU A 281 -10.56 -1.17 0.55
CA LEU A 281 -11.03 -2.25 -0.31
C LEU A 281 -11.97 -3.21 0.43
N ARG A 282 -11.57 -3.67 1.62
CA ARG A 282 -12.39 -4.62 2.39
C ARG A 282 -13.73 -4.05 2.86
N ARG A 283 -13.78 -2.77 3.26
CA ARG A 283 -14.99 -2.17 3.86
C ARG A 283 -15.89 -1.48 2.84
N ARG A 284 -15.34 -0.98 1.74
CA ARG A 284 -16.06 -0.10 0.79
C ARG A 284 -16.26 -0.72 -0.58
N ALA A 285 -15.36 -1.58 -1.07
CA ALA A 285 -15.45 -2.08 -2.46
C ALA A 285 -16.78 -2.79 -2.73
N GLY A 286 -17.22 -3.70 -1.85
CA GLY A 286 -18.48 -4.41 -2.02
C GLY A 286 -19.70 -3.48 -2.10
N ALA A 287 -19.80 -2.52 -1.17
CA ALA A 287 -20.91 -1.57 -1.14
C ALA A 287 -20.90 -0.63 -2.36
N LEU A 288 -19.73 -0.12 -2.77
CA LEU A 288 -19.60 0.77 -3.92
C LEU A 288 -19.92 0.06 -5.24
N LEU A 289 -19.49 -1.20 -5.40
CA LEU A 289 -19.78 -1.99 -6.59
C LEU A 289 -21.28 -2.33 -6.67
N ALA A 290 -21.89 -2.70 -5.54
CA ALA A 290 -23.34 -2.97 -5.48
C ALA A 290 -24.17 -1.71 -5.79
N ASP A 291 -23.85 -0.57 -5.18
CA ASP A 291 -24.50 0.72 -5.44
C ASP A 291 -24.34 1.17 -6.91
N SER A 292 -23.18 0.93 -7.52
CA SER A 292 -23.01 1.17 -8.96
C SER A 292 -23.90 0.27 -9.80
N PHE A 293 -23.95 -1.03 -9.49
CA PHE A 293 -24.78 -1.99 -10.21
C PHE A 293 -26.27 -1.67 -10.08
N GLU A 294 -26.72 -1.33 -8.87
CA GLU A 294 -28.10 -0.93 -8.60
C GLU A 294 -28.50 0.29 -9.42
N ARG A 295 -27.65 1.34 -9.45
CA ARG A 295 -27.90 2.52 -10.29
C ARG A 295 -28.03 2.17 -11.77
N ASP A 296 -27.17 1.30 -12.28
CA ASP A 296 -27.20 0.92 -13.68
C ASP A 296 -28.39 0.01 -14.00
N LEU A 297 -28.78 -0.88 -13.09
CA LEU A 297 -29.98 -1.70 -13.18
C LEU A 297 -31.25 -0.84 -13.18
N LEU A 298 -31.36 0.13 -12.28
CA LEU A 298 -32.52 1.03 -12.17
C LEU A 298 -32.67 1.97 -13.37
N ARG A 299 -31.63 2.12 -14.21
CA ARG A 299 -31.72 2.84 -15.49
C ARG A 299 -32.32 1.99 -16.60
N VAL A 300 -32.43 0.68 -16.44
CA VAL A 300 -33.04 -0.21 -17.44
C VAL A 300 -34.57 -0.17 -17.27
N PRO A 301 -35.33 0.20 -18.32
CA PRO A 301 -36.79 0.14 -18.27
C PRO A 301 -37.27 -1.28 -17.94
N ALA A 302 -38.33 -1.42 -17.13
CA ALA A 302 -38.83 -2.72 -16.71
C ALA A 302 -39.19 -3.65 -17.90
N SER A 303 -39.65 -3.09 -19.02
CA SER A 303 -39.92 -3.82 -20.27
C SER A 303 -38.68 -4.49 -20.87
N ASP A 304 -37.51 -3.92 -20.63
CA ASP A 304 -36.26 -4.29 -21.28
C ASP A 304 -35.40 -5.19 -20.39
N VAL A 305 -35.77 -5.38 -19.13
CA VAL A 305 -35.02 -6.21 -18.17
C VAL A 305 -34.90 -7.65 -18.66
N VAL A 306 -35.98 -8.22 -19.21
CA VAL A 306 -35.96 -9.59 -19.76
C VAL A 306 -35.03 -9.66 -20.97
N ALA A 307 -35.11 -8.67 -21.87
CA ALA A 307 -34.27 -8.62 -23.07
C ALA A 307 -32.78 -8.40 -22.75
N ARG A 308 -32.48 -7.70 -21.63
CA ARG A 308 -31.12 -7.39 -21.18
C ARG A 308 -30.63 -8.27 -20.03
N HIS A 309 -31.36 -9.33 -19.70
CA HIS A 309 -31.05 -10.21 -18.58
C HIS A 309 -29.60 -10.70 -18.61
N ASP A 310 -29.16 -11.23 -19.76
CA ASP A 310 -27.83 -11.84 -19.88
C ASP A 310 -26.71 -10.80 -19.76
N GLU A 311 -26.94 -9.58 -20.27
CA GLU A 311 -26.01 -8.46 -20.14
C GLU A 311 -25.85 -8.03 -18.67
N LEU A 312 -26.97 -7.87 -17.97
CA LEU A 312 -27.03 -7.51 -16.55
C LEU A 312 -26.41 -8.60 -15.67
N ALA A 313 -26.71 -9.86 -15.95
CA ALA A 313 -26.10 -11.00 -15.27
C ALA A 313 -24.59 -11.02 -15.49
N ALA A 314 -24.11 -10.82 -16.73
CA ALA A 314 -22.69 -10.78 -17.03
C ALA A 314 -21.97 -9.63 -16.30
N GLU A 315 -22.60 -8.44 -16.20
CA GLU A 315 -22.06 -7.33 -15.41
C GLU A 315 -21.98 -7.65 -13.91
N GLY A 316 -23.03 -8.24 -13.34
CA GLY A 316 -23.03 -8.70 -11.95
C GLY A 316 -21.87 -9.67 -11.66
N HIS A 317 -21.65 -10.66 -12.53
CA HIS A 317 -20.53 -11.60 -12.40
C HIS A 317 -19.16 -10.91 -12.51
N ARG A 318 -19.00 -9.94 -13.42
CA ARG A 318 -17.77 -9.14 -13.53
C ARG A 318 -17.47 -8.36 -12.25
N LEU A 319 -18.48 -7.70 -11.67
CA LEU A 319 -18.33 -6.94 -10.44
C LEU A 319 -18.02 -7.85 -9.24
N LEU A 320 -18.62 -9.04 -9.17
CA LEU A 320 -18.28 -10.06 -8.17
C LEU A 320 -16.82 -10.52 -8.29
N SER A 321 -16.36 -10.80 -9.51
CA SER A 321 -14.95 -11.16 -9.78
C SER A 321 -14.00 -10.04 -9.34
N THR A 322 -14.34 -8.79 -9.68
CA THR A 322 -13.57 -7.59 -9.30
C THR A 322 -13.51 -7.43 -7.77
N LYS A 323 -14.66 -7.56 -7.08
CA LYS A 323 -14.74 -7.53 -5.62
C LYS A 323 -13.84 -8.60 -4.99
N ALA A 324 -13.89 -9.82 -5.50
CA ALA A 324 -13.09 -10.94 -5.00
C ALA A 324 -11.58 -10.69 -5.19
N ALA A 325 -11.17 -10.17 -6.35
CA ALA A 325 -9.79 -9.78 -6.62
C ALA A 325 -9.30 -8.68 -5.65
N LEU A 326 -10.06 -7.60 -5.49
CA LEU A 326 -9.72 -6.51 -4.56
C LEU A 326 -9.65 -6.98 -3.10
N THR A 327 -10.54 -7.88 -2.70
CA THR A 327 -10.56 -8.46 -1.35
C THR A 327 -9.36 -9.38 -1.12
N GLY A 328 -9.01 -10.23 -2.09
CA GLY A 328 -7.83 -11.08 -2.03
C GLY A 328 -6.54 -10.27 -1.95
N LEU A 329 -6.45 -9.19 -2.74
CA LEU A 329 -5.32 -8.27 -2.70
C LEU A 329 -5.20 -7.57 -1.35
N ALA A 330 -6.30 -7.10 -0.77
CA ALA A 330 -6.31 -6.51 0.57
C ALA A 330 -5.87 -7.50 1.66
N ALA A 331 -6.25 -8.77 1.54
CA ALA A 331 -5.84 -9.83 2.46
C ALA A 331 -4.33 -10.13 2.32
N ASN A 332 -3.86 -10.27 1.07
CA ASN A 332 -2.44 -10.48 0.75
C ASN A 332 -1.56 -9.35 1.30
N LEU A 333 -1.93 -8.10 1.02
CA LEU A 333 -1.17 -6.94 1.47
C LEU A 333 -1.08 -6.86 2.99
N ARG A 334 -2.17 -7.14 3.71
CA ARG A 334 -2.15 -7.21 5.18
C ARG A 334 -1.20 -8.29 5.69
N LEU A 335 -1.22 -9.46 5.06
CA LEU A 335 -0.39 -10.60 5.42
C LEU A 335 1.09 -10.29 5.23
N GLU A 336 1.46 -9.73 4.08
CA GLU A 336 2.84 -9.36 3.74
C GLU A 336 3.37 -8.24 4.63
N MET A 337 2.55 -7.21 4.88
CA MET A 337 2.93 -6.14 5.79
C MET A 337 3.03 -6.64 7.24
N ARG A 338 2.23 -7.63 7.64
CA ARG A 338 2.34 -8.25 8.97
C ARG A 338 3.68 -8.96 9.09
N ARG A 339 4.03 -9.82 8.13
CA ARG A 339 5.31 -10.53 8.11
C ARG A 339 6.49 -9.55 8.23
N ALA A 340 6.52 -8.55 7.35
CA ALA A 340 7.62 -7.60 7.31
C ALA A 340 7.78 -6.81 8.62
N PHE A 341 6.67 -6.31 9.20
CA PHE A 341 6.74 -5.46 10.39
C PHE A 341 6.88 -6.22 11.70
N GLU A 342 6.31 -7.43 11.81
CA GLU A 342 6.33 -8.19 13.07
C GLU A 342 7.54 -9.12 13.17
N HIS A 343 8.15 -9.51 12.04
CA HIS A 343 9.22 -10.52 12.03
C HIS A 343 10.51 -10.09 11.35
N ASP A 344 10.44 -9.36 10.23
CA ASP A 344 11.64 -9.07 9.42
C ASP A 344 12.35 -7.77 9.86
N LEU A 345 11.62 -6.82 10.42
CA LEU A 345 12.12 -5.52 10.86
C LEU A 345 12.41 -5.47 12.36
N PRO A 346 13.52 -4.84 12.78
CA PRO A 346 13.78 -4.58 14.20
C PRO A 346 12.79 -3.53 14.74
N PRO A 347 12.36 -3.64 16.01
CA PRO A 347 11.64 -2.58 16.70
C PRO A 347 12.41 -1.26 16.70
N ALA A 348 11.70 -0.12 16.71
CA ALA A 348 12.35 1.20 16.64
C ALA A 348 13.22 1.56 17.85
N ASP A 349 13.01 0.92 19.00
CA ASP A 349 13.85 1.03 20.19
C ASP A 349 14.88 -0.11 20.32
N ALA A 350 15.00 -0.96 19.30
CA ALA A 350 16.11 -1.91 19.24
C ALA A 350 17.40 -1.14 18.94
N LEU A 351 18.40 -1.26 19.81
CA LEU A 351 19.73 -0.68 19.66
C LEU A 351 20.54 -1.48 18.63
N VAL A 352 20.11 -1.42 17.37
CA VAL A 352 20.74 -2.10 16.23
C VAL A 352 21.79 -1.19 15.61
N SER A 353 22.95 -1.76 15.26
CA SER A 353 23.99 -1.01 14.55
C SER A 353 23.52 -0.49 13.19
N GLU A 354 24.09 0.61 12.70
CA GLU A 354 23.74 1.19 11.40
C GLU A 354 23.92 0.18 10.25
N SER A 355 25.02 -0.58 10.26
CA SER A 355 25.32 -1.60 9.25
C SER A 355 24.28 -2.73 9.25
N GLU A 356 23.91 -3.25 10.41
CA GLU A 356 22.85 -4.25 10.50
C GLU A 356 21.51 -3.68 10.04
N TYR A 357 21.17 -2.44 10.44
CA TYR A 357 19.91 -1.82 10.03
C TYR A 357 19.81 -1.66 8.50
N ARG A 358 20.89 -1.25 7.82
CA ARG A 358 20.96 -1.20 6.35
C ARG A 358 20.71 -2.56 5.72
N VAL A 359 21.29 -3.63 6.26
CA VAL A 359 21.06 -5.01 5.79
C VAL A 359 19.59 -5.41 5.96
N ARG A 360 18.99 -5.12 7.12
CA ARG A 360 17.57 -5.41 7.39
C ARG A 360 16.63 -4.65 6.45
N LEU A 361 16.89 -3.36 6.21
CA LEU A 361 16.10 -2.55 5.28
C LEU A 361 16.11 -3.14 3.87
N ARG A 362 17.29 -3.50 3.36
CA ARG A 362 17.43 -4.12 2.04
C ARG A 362 16.73 -5.46 1.97
N ALA A 363 16.86 -6.30 3.00
CA ALA A 363 16.19 -7.60 3.06
C ALA A 363 14.67 -7.45 2.99
N VAL A 364 14.10 -6.46 3.70
CA VAL A 364 12.67 -6.19 3.72
C VAL A 364 12.19 -5.62 2.38
N ALA A 365 12.92 -4.67 1.80
CA ALA A 365 12.60 -4.14 0.47
C ALA A 365 12.64 -5.25 -0.59
N HIS A 366 13.66 -6.11 -0.56
CA HIS A 366 13.80 -7.25 -1.47
C HIS A 366 12.72 -8.33 -1.25
N GLY A 367 12.26 -8.53 -0.02
CA GLY A 367 11.20 -9.48 0.30
C GLY A 367 9.79 -9.00 -0.05
N LEU A 368 9.52 -7.70 0.07
CA LEU A 368 8.21 -7.10 -0.20
C LEU A 368 7.99 -6.75 -1.67
N ARG A 369 9.05 -6.41 -2.41
CA ARG A 369 8.95 -5.98 -3.82
C ARG A 369 8.29 -7.04 -4.72
N PRO A 370 8.71 -8.32 -4.70
CA PRO A 370 8.06 -9.35 -5.53
C PRO A 370 6.61 -9.60 -5.12
N ALA A 371 6.25 -9.40 -3.84
CA ALA A 371 4.87 -9.56 -3.39
C ALA A 371 3.96 -8.45 -3.97
N LEU A 372 4.42 -7.20 -3.95
CA LEU A 372 3.69 -6.07 -4.57
C LEU A 372 3.62 -6.19 -6.10
N GLN A 373 4.69 -6.65 -6.75
CA GLN A 373 4.70 -6.91 -8.19
C GLN A 373 3.70 -8.01 -8.56
N ASN A 374 3.70 -9.14 -7.84
CA ASN A 374 2.70 -10.19 -8.00
C ASN A 374 1.27 -9.68 -7.79
N ALA A 375 1.03 -8.79 -6.83
CA ALA A 375 -0.29 -8.20 -6.60
C ALA A 375 -0.78 -7.37 -7.81
N ILE A 376 0.12 -6.62 -8.46
CA ILE A 376 -0.17 -5.86 -9.69
C ILE A 376 -0.50 -6.81 -10.85
N LEU A 377 0.31 -7.85 -11.06
CA LEU A 377 0.09 -8.85 -12.12
C LEU A 377 -1.21 -9.63 -11.89
N PHE A 378 -1.49 -10.00 -10.65
CA PHE A 378 -2.71 -10.67 -10.24
C PHE A 378 -3.96 -9.82 -10.51
N LEU A 379 -3.93 -8.53 -10.16
CA LEU A 379 -5.02 -7.61 -10.48
C LEU A 379 -5.20 -7.51 -11.99
N GLY A 380 -4.09 -7.42 -12.75
CA GLY A 380 -4.09 -7.48 -14.21
C GLY A 380 -4.86 -8.67 -14.76
N ARG A 381 -4.49 -9.87 -14.29
CA ARG A 381 -5.11 -11.13 -14.73
C ARG A 381 -6.57 -11.24 -14.31
N SER A 382 -6.92 -10.76 -13.12
CA SER A 382 -8.31 -10.78 -12.63
C SER A 382 -9.24 -9.90 -13.47
N LEU A 383 -8.69 -8.90 -14.15
CA LEU A 383 -9.38 -8.03 -15.09
C LEU A 383 -9.32 -8.55 -16.55
N GLY A 384 -8.81 -9.77 -16.76
CA GLY A 384 -8.76 -10.41 -18.07
C GLY A 384 -7.51 -10.10 -18.90
N ALA A 385 -6.50 -9.42 -18.35
CA ALA A 385 -5.27 -9.08 -19.08
C ALA A 385 -4.05 -9.85 -18.54
N ARG A 386 -3.26 -10.43 -19.45
CA ARG A 386 -1.94 -10.97 -19.11
C ARG A 386 -0.89 -9.87 -19.28
N LEU A 387 -0.52 -9.26 -18.16
CA LEU A 387 0.52 -8.23 -18.11
C LEU A 387 1.91 -8.87 -18.27
N GLU A 388 2.73 -8.29 -19.14
CA GLU A 388 4.12 -8.74 -19.36
C GLU A 388 5.06 -8.10 -18.34
N GLU A 389 5.70 -8.92 -17.50
CA GLU A 389 6.54 -8.44 -16.40
C GLU A 389 7.63 -7.45 -16.83
N GLY A 390 8.33 -7.73 -17.94
CA GLY A 390 9.38 -6.86 -18.47
C GLY A 390 8.89 -5.56 -19.12
N ARG A 391 7.58 -5.41 -19.36
CA ARG A 391 6.96 -4.16 -19.85
C ARG A 391 6.21 -3.41 -18.76
N VAL A 392 5.92 -4.05 -17.63
CA VAL A 392 5.27 -3.42 -16.47
C VAL A 392 6.30 -2.96 -15.45
N PHE A 393 7.39 -3.71 -15.28
CA PHE A 393 8.48 -3.41 -14.37
C PHE A 393 9.78 -3.32 -15.17
N ASP A 394 10.50 -2.20 -15.07
CA ASP A 394 11.74 -1.93 -15.84
C ASP A 394 12.96 -2.75 -15.34
N ASP A 395 12.77 -4.01 -14.93
CA ASP A 395 13.79 -4.80 -14.22
C ASP A 395 13.69 -6.31 -14.56
N GLN A 396 14.66 -6.85 -15.31
CA GLN A 396 14.74 -8.30 -15.55
C GLN A 396 14.95 -9.11 -14.27
N ALA A 397 15.60 -8.55 -13.23
CA ALA A 397 15.72 -9.21 -11.93
C ALA A 397 14.37 -9.33 -11.22
N ALA A 398 13.41 -8.45 -11.55
CA ALA A 398 12.05 -8.58 -11.06
C ALA A 398 11.37 -9.85 -11.57
N ARG A 399 11.66 -10.29 -12.80
CA ARG A 399 11.04 -11.50 -13.36
C ARG A 399 11.40 -12.75 -12.56
N ARG A 400 12.70 -12.96 -12.36
CA ARG A 400 13.21 -14.08 -11.55
C ARG A 400 12.68 -14.03 -10.11
N ALA A 401 12.69 -12.86 -9.48
CA ALA A 401 12.21 -12.71 -8.09
C ALA A 401 10.70 -12.97 -7.98
N THR A 402 9.92 -12.56 -8.98
CA THR A 402 8.48 -12.79 -9.08
C THR A 402 8.18 -14.28 -9.27
N SER A 403 8.88 -14.95 -10.19
CA SER A 403 8.77 -16.41 -10.39
C SER A 403 9.19 -17.20 -9.15
N ASP A 404 10.29 -16.85 -8.49
CA ASP A 404 10.74 -17.53 -7.26
C ASP A 404 9.72 -17.36 -6.13
N ARG A 405 9.16 -16.15 -6.00
CA ARG A 405 8.10 -15.86 -5.04
C ARG A 405 6.85 -16.68 -5.32
N LEU A 406 6.39 -16.72 -6.57
CA LEU A 406 5.23 -17.52 -6.98
C LEU A 406 5.47 -19.01 -6.70
N ARG A 407 6.66 -19.52 -7.01
CA ARG A 407 7.07 -20.92 -6.71
C ARG A 407 6.94 -21.23 -5.22
N ARG A 408 7.38 -20.31 -4.36
CA ARG A 408 7.27 -20.43 -2.90
C ARG A 408 5.81 -20.38 -2.43
N ASP A 409 5.01 -19.43 -2.92
CA ASP A 409 3.62 -19.26 -2.52
C ASP A 409 2.75 -20.47 -2.93
N VAL A 410 2.96 -21.00 -4.15
CA VAL A 410 2.33 -22.25 -4.62
C VAL A 410 2.66 -23.42 -3.71
N TRP A 411 3.95 -23.60 -3.37
CA TRP A 411 4.38 -24.68 -2.48
C TRP A 411 3.77 -24.55 -1.08
N MET A 412 3.81 -23.35 -0.50
CA MET A 412 3.27 -23.08 0.84
C MET A 412 1.76 -23.34 0.88
N PHE A 413 1.00 -22.82 -0.09
CA PHE A 413 -0.45 -22.98 -0.09
C PHE A 413 -0.88 -24.44 -0.36
N ALA A 414 -0.12 -25.20 -1.15
CA ALA A 414 -0.35 -26.64 -1.29
C ALA A 414 -0.27 -27.36 0.08
N GLN A 415 0.67 -26.97 0.94
CA GLN A 415 0.77 -27.51 2.30
C GLN A 415 -0.40 -27.05 3.18
N ILE A 416 -0.82 -25.78 3.09
CA ILE A 416 -1.97 -25.23 3.84
C ILE A 416 -3.25 -25.98 3.47
N ALA A 417 -3.53 -26.15 2.17
CA ALA A 417 -4.71 -26.86 1.68
C ALA A 417 -4.73 -28.33 2.14
N ARG A 418 -3.58 -29.02 2.07
CA ARG A 418 -3.45 -30.40 2.55
C ARG A 418 -3.66 -30.51 4.06
N ALA A 419 -3.07 -29.59 4.83
CA ALA A 419 -3.20 -29.56 6.28
C ALA A 419 -4.65 -29.27 6.71
N PHE A 420 -5.35 -28.36 6.01
CA PHE A 420 -6.76 -28.10 6.22
C PHE A 420 -7.61 -29.34 5.96
N ALA A 421 -7.45 -29.98 4.80
CA ALA A 421 -8.21 -31.19 4.46
C ALA A 421 -7.99 -32.32 5.49
N SER A 422 -6.73 -32.55 5.89
CA SER A 422 -6.39 -33.54 6.91
C SER A 422 -7.04 -33.23 8.27
N LYS A 423 -6.97 -31.97 8.73
CA LYS A 423 -7.54 -31.54 10.02
C LYS A 423 -9.07 -31.58 10.01
N ALA A 424 -9.69 -31.18 8.90
CA ALA A 424 -11.13 -31.21 8.72
C ALA A 424 -11.66 -32.65 8.75
N ARG A 425 -10.99 -33.61 8.10
CA ARG A 425 -11.36 -35.04 8.15
C ARG A 425 -11.33 -35.63 9.56
N THR A 426 -10.36 -35.22 10.38
CA THR A 426 -10.26 -35.69 11.78
C THR A 426 -11.26 -35.03 12.71
N THR A 427 -11.86 -33.90 12.29
CA THR A 427 -12.88 -33.18 13.05
C THR A 427 -14.25 -33.78 12.71
N GLY A 428 -14.49 -35.04 13.11
CA GLY A 428 -15.79 -35.70 12.97
C GLY A 428 -16.89 -35.05 13.81
N PRO A 429 -18.17 -35.46 13.66
CA PRO A 429 -19.29 -34.88 14.39
C PRO A 429 -19.15 -35.18 15.89
N ALA A 430 -18.64 -34.22 16.67
CA ALA A 430 -18.61 -34.34 18.12
C ALA A 430 -20.05 -34.24 18.67
N PRO A 431 -20.47 -35.15 19.57
CA PRO A 431 -21.85 -35.21 20.05
C PRO A 431 -22.24 -34.05 21.00
N ASP A 432 -21.31 -33.18 21.39
CA ASP A 432 -21.53 -32.20 22.44
C ASP A 432 -21.55 -30.75 21.91
N ARG A 433 -22.76 -30.22 21.73
CA ARG A 433 -23.07 -28.90 21.13
C ARG A 433 -22.45 -27.69 21.84
N TRP A 434 -21.91 -27.85 23.05
CA TRP A 434 -21.41 -26.75 23.89
C TRP A 434 -19.90 -26.46 23.77
N THR A 435 -19.13 -27.32 23.11
CA THR A 435 -17.68 -27.11 22.86
C THR A 435 -17.35 -26.57 21.46
N GLY A 436 -18.36 -26.46 20.58
CA GLY A 436 -18.20 -26.19 19.14
C GLY A 436 -17.67 -24.80 18.75
N ILE A 437 -17.73 -23.81 19.63
CA ILE A 437 -17.24 -22.45 19.32
C ILE A 437 -15.70 -22.41 19.23
N ALA A 438 -15.01 -23.30 19.94
CA ALA A 438 -13.55 -23.47 19.86
C ALA A 438 -13.12 -24.45 18.75
N SER A 439 -13.97 -25.39 18.33
CA SER A 439 -13.58 -26.49 17.42
C SER A 439 -13.40 -26.07 15.95
N PHE A 440 -13.83 -24.87 15.55
CA PHE A 440 -13.81 -24.43 14.15
C PHE A 440 -13.03 -23.16 13.85
N ALA A 441 -12.24 -22.67 14.82
CA ALA A 441 -11.34 -21.54 14.61
C ALA A 441 -10.39 -21.78 13.42
N PHE A 442 -9.99 -23.03 13.18
CA PHE A 442 -9.13 -23.41 12.07
C PHE A 442 -9.75 -23.20 10.68
N VAL A 443 -11.09 -23.26 10.56
CA VAL A 443 -11.79 -23.01 9.28
C VAL A 443 -11.71 -21.52 8.94
N ARG A 444 -11.96 -20.64 9.93
CA ARG A 444 -11.82 -19.19 9.74
C ARG A 444 -10.38 -18.79 9.42
N GLU A 445 -9.42 -19.43 10.09
CA GLU A 445 -7.99 -19.25 9.83
C GLU A 445 -7.62 -19.69 8.41
N PHE A 446 -8.08 -20.87 7.99
CA PHE A 446 -7.91 -21.35 6.62
C PHE A 446 -8.53 -20.40 5.58
N LEU A 447 -9.77 -19.94 5.79
CA LEU A 447 -10.43 -18.98 4.88
C LEU A 447 -9.66 -17.66 4.81
N SER A 448 -9.06 -17.21 5.92
CA SER A 448 -8.17 -16.05 5.91
C SER A 448 -6.93 -16.29 5.04
N TYR A 449 -6.27 -17.45 5.16
CA TYR A 449 -5.14 -17.80 4.28
C TYR A 449 -5.56 -17.97 2.83
N PHE A 450 -6.72 -18.58 2.59
CA PHE A 450 -7.27 -18.73 1.25
C PHE A 450 -7.46 -17.37 0.59
N ARG A 451 -8.11 -16.41 1.27
CA ARG A 451 -8.26 -15.05 0.72
C ARG A 451 -6.90 -14.38 0.47
N ALA A 452 -5.92 -14.55 1.35
CA ALA A 452 -4.63 -13.86 1.26
C ALA A 452 -3.63 -14.48 0.27
N MET A 453 -3.66 -15.80 0.06
CA MET A 453 -2.66 -16.54 -0.72
C MET A 453 -3.33 -17.48 -1.73
N GLY A 454 -4.36 -18.22 -1.35
CA GLY A 454 -5.00 -19.22 -2.22
C GLY A 454 -5.78 -18.63 -3.41
N TYR A 455 -6.57 -17.58 -3.19
CA TYR A 455 -7.40 -16.96 -4.23
C TYR A 455 -6.54 -16.38 -5.37
N PRO A 456 -5.43 -15.66 -5.10
CA PRO A 456 -4.48 -15.30 -6.15
C PRO A 456 -3.98 -16.48 -6.98
N LEU A 457 -3.67 -17.60 -6.34
CA LEU A 457 -3.13 -18.79 -7.00
C LEU A 457 -4.17 -19.50 -7.88
N LEU A 458 -5.47 -19.45 -7.54
CA LEU A 458 -6.54 -19.96 -8.40
C LEU A 458 -6.54 -19.28 -9.76
N ARG A 459 -6.39 -17.94 -9.76
CA ARG A 459 -6.38 -17.12 -10.99
C ARG A 459 -5.05 -17.20 -11.72
N VAL A 460 -3.92 -17.21 -11.01
CA VAL A 460 -2.59 -17.30 -11.65
C VAL A 460 -2.29 -18.70 -12.20
N GLY A 461 -2.86 -19.73 -11.61
CA GLY A 461 -2.74 -21.10 -12.10
C GLY A 461 -3.68 -21.43 -13.27
N ASP A 462 -4.68 -20.60 -13.55
CA ASP A 462 -5.80 -20.95 -14.45
C ASP A 462 -6.46 -22.28 -14.00
N TYR A 463 -6.75 -22.42 -12.69
CA TYR A 463 -7.29 -23.66 -12.12
C TYR A 463 -8.65 -24.02 -12.75
N PRO A 464 -8.86 -25.25 -13.27
CA PRO A 464 -10.09 -25.56 -14.02
C PRO A 464 -11.39 -25.52 -13.21
N ARG A 465 -11.32 -25.75 -11.90
CA ARG A 465 -12.50 -25.85 -11.01
C ARG A 465 -12.65 -24.63 -10.11
N VAL A 466 -12.24 -23.44 -10.58
CA VAL A 466 -12.28 -22.18 -9.79
C VAL A 466 -13.66 -21.91 -9.21
N ASP A 467 -14.72 -21.97 -10.02
CA ASP A 467 -16.06 -21.58 -9.56
C ASP A 467 -16.61 -22.57 -8.51
N VAL A 468 -16.39 -23.86 -8.71
CA VAL A 468 -16.77 -24.91 -7.75
C VAL A 468 -16.00 -24.73 -6.43
N PHE A 469 -14.69 -24.47 -6.50
CA PHE A 469 -13.86 -24.24 -5.33
C PHE A 469 -14.32 -23.00 -4.56
N VAL A 470 -14.50 -21.87 -5.24
CA VAL A 470 -14.95 -20.62 -4.62
C VAL A 470 -16.32 -20.80 -3.97
N SER A 471 -17.26 -21.45 -4.67
CA SER A 471 -18.59 -21.76 -4.11
C SER A 471 -18.48 -22.61 -2.83
N ALA A 472 -17.61 -23.62 -2.81
CA ALA A 472 -17.41 -24.46 -1.62
C ALA A 472 -16.84 -23.65 -0.44
N MET A 473 -15.90 -22.72 -0.71
CA MET A 473 -15.34 -21.86 0.34
C MET A 473 -16.35 -20.84 0.86
N THR A 474 -17.14 -20.21 -0.01
CA THR A 474 -18.17 -19.25 0.36
C THR A 474 -19.27 -19.91 1.20
N ALA A 475 -19.66 -21.15 0.88
CA ALA A 475 -20.64 -21.90 1.66
C ALA A 475 -20.21 -22.16 3.12
N LEU A 476 -18.89 -22.17 3.40
CA LEU A 476 -18.33 -22.25 4.75
C LEU A 476 -18.35 -20.91 5.50
N GLU A 477 -18.41 -19.78 4.78
CA GLU A 477 -18.44 -18.43 5.37
C GLU A 477 -19.84 -18.02 5.84
N GLU A 478 -20.88 -18.52 5.18
CA GLU A 478 -22.27 -18.11 5.40
C GLU A 478 -22.98 -18.82 6.56
N SER A 479 -22.33 -19.78 7.22
CA SER A 479 -22.98 -20.59 8.26
C SER A 479 -22.28 -20.46 9.62
N ASP A 480 -23.03 -20.05 10.64
CA ASP A 480 -22.57 -20.04 12.04
C ASP A 480 -22.36 -21.46 12.60
N LEU A 481 -22.97 -22.47 11.96
CA LEU A 481 -22.80 -23.90 12.25
C LEU A 481 -22.28 -24.61 11.00
N LEU A 482 -21.15 -25.31 11.09
CA LEU A 482 -20.62 -26.03 9.93
C LEU A 482 -21.44 -27.27 9.63
N ASP A 483 -22.12 -27.24 8.49
CA ASP A 483 -22.80 -28.38 7.88
C ASP A 483 -21.74 -29.41 7.42
N PRO A 484 -21.79 -30.67 7.88
CA PRO A 484 -20.87 -31.72 7.46
C PRO A 484 -20.77 -31.88 5.93
N GLN A 485 -21.87 -31.69 5.20
CA GLN A 485 -21.86 -31.81 3.74
C GLN A 485 -21.05 -30.70 3.07
N ARG A 486 -21.14 -29.47 3.61
CA ARG A 486 -20.36 -28.32 3.14
C ARG A 486 -18.87 -28.50 3.47
N LEU A 487 -18.56 -29.04 4.65
CA LEU A 487 -17.19 -29.34 5.05
C LEU A 487 -16.58 -30.43 4.16
N ASP A 488 -17.31 -31.49 3.86
CA ASP A 488 -16.87 -32.56 2.95
C ASP A 488 -16.64 -32.04 1.51
N ALA A 489 -17.52 -31.17 1.02
CA ALA A 489 -17.32 -30.52 -0.28
C ALA A 489 -16.03 -29.68 -0.28
N ALA A 490 -15.80 -28.89 0.77
CA ALA A 490 -14.59 -28.10 0.91
C ALA A 490 -13.32 -28.97 1.03
N ILE A 491 -13.37 -30.11 1.73
CA ILE A 491 -12.26 -31.06 1.81
C ILE A 491 -11.87 -31.56 0.42
N ARG A 492 -12.86 -32.04 -0.36
CA ARG A 492 -12.62 -32.55 -1.73
C ARG A 492 -12.01 -31.49 -2.63
N GLU A 493 -12.52 -30.26 -2.57
CA GLU A 493 -11.97 -29.16 -3.37
C GLU A 493 -10.56 -28.75 -2.93
N CYS A 494 -10.26 -28.75 -1.63
CA CYS A 494 -8.92 -28.48 -1.10
C CYS A 494 -7.89 -29.53 -1.52
N GLU A 495 -8.27 -30.80 -1.60
CA GLU A 495 -7.39 -31.87 -2.08
C GLU A 495 -7.11 -31.74 -3.57
N ALA A 496 -8.16 -31.59 -4.38
CA ALA A 496 -8.01 -31.37 -5.82
C ALA A 496 -7.14 -30.13 -6.13
N PHE A 497 -7.32 -29.06 -5.36
CA PHE A 497 -6.51 -27.85 -5.53
C PHE A 497 -5.06 -28.05 -5.04
N SER A 498 -4.84 -28.79 -3.94
CA SER A 498 -3.48 -29.12 -3.48
C SER A 498 -2.71 -29.93 -4.52
N GLU A 499 -3.33 -30.93 -5.14
CA GLU A 499 -2.73 -31.71 -6.23
C GLU A 499 -2.40 -30.85 -7.44
N PHE A 500 -3.31 -29.95 -7.81
CA PHE A 500 -3.06 -28.97 -8.87
C PHE A 500 -1.86 -28.08 -8.56
N LEU A 501 -1.75 -27.57 -7.33
CA LEU A 501 -0.64 -26.71 -6.91
C LEU A 501 0.70 -27.45 -6.91
N VAL A 502 0.73 -28.75 -6.59
CA VAL A 502 1.95 -29.57 -6.70
C VAL A 502 2.41 -29.63 -8.17
N LYS A 503 1.50 -29.85 -9.12
CA LYS A 503 1.81 -29.83 -10.55
C LYS A 503 2.28 -28.45 -11.02
N LEU A 504 1.59 -27.39 -10.57
CA LEU A 504 1.96 -26.02 -10.89
C LEU A 504 3.35 -25.65 -10.34
N PHE A 505 3.71 -26.12 -9.14
CA PHE A 505 5.04 -25.95 -8.57
C PHE A 505 6.13 -26.55 -9.46
N GLU A 506 5.91 -27.76 -9.98
CA GLU A 506 6.84 -28.42 -10.90
C GLU A 506 6.98 -27.65 -12.22
N GLN A 507 5.88 -27.14 -12.77
CA GLN A 507 5.90 -26.32 -13.99
C GLN A 507 6.66 -25.01 -13.79
N ILE A 508 6.40 -24.29 -12.70
CA ILE A 508 7.10 -23.04 -12.39
C ILE A 508 8.60 -23.30 -12.18
N SER A 509 8.95 -24.40 -11.53
CA SER A 509 10.36 -24.78 -11.29
C SER A 509 11.15 -25.06 -12.56
N LYS A 510 10.47 -25.31 -13.70
CA LYS A 510 11.08 -25.53 -15.02
C LYS A 510 11.17 -24.26 -15.87
N ARG A 511 10.70 -23.10 -15.40
CA ARG A 511 10.81 -21.84 -16.15
C ARG A 511 12.27 -21.43 -16.33
N GLU A 512 12.59 -20.86 -17.48
CA GLU A 512 13.96 -20.45 -17.87
C GLU A 512 14.67 -19.59 -16.82
N ASP A 513 13.95 -18.71 -16.13
CA ASP A 513 14.46 -17.82 -15.10
C ASP A 513 14.75 -18.50 -13.75
N LEU A 514 14.30 -19.76 -13.56
CA LEU A 514 14.50 -20.56 -12.36
C LEU A 514 15.29 -21.85 -12.59
N VAL A 515 15.65 -22.16 -13.84
CA VAL A 515 16.52 -23.31 -14.15
C VAL A 515 17.85 -23.18 -13.39
N GLY A 516 18.24 -24.24 -12.68
CA GLY A 516 19.45 -24.27 -11.86
C GLY A 516 19.34 -23.58 -10.50
N VAL A 517 18.19 -23.00 -10.15
CA VAL A 517 17.97 -22.34 -8.85
C VAL A 517 17.30 -23.31 -7.86
N PRO A 518 18.01 -23.78 -6.81
CA PRO A 518 17.44 -24.72 -5.85
C PRO A 518 16.29 -24.07 -5.06
N PHE A 519 15.27 -24.85 -4.75
CA PHE A 519 14.15 -24.39 -3.93
C PHE A 519 14.47 -24.47 -2.43
N ASP A 520 14.46 -23.33 -1.74
CA ASP A 520 14.69 -23.27 -0.29
C ASP A 520 13.46 -23.74 0.50
N ARG A 521 13.33 -25.07 0.65
CA ARG A 521 12.28 -25.70 1.47
C ARG A 521 12.31 -25.24 2.93
N LYS A 522 13.50 -24.99 3.50
CA LYS A 522 13.64 -24.57 4.91
C LYS A 522 13.15 -23.14 5.10
N GLY A 523 13.49 -22.23 4.18
CA GLY A 523 12.95 -20.88 4.14
C GLY A 523 11.44 -20.83 3.97
N ALA A 524 10.90 -21.63 3.04
CA ALA A 524 9.45 -21.73 2.82
C ALA A 524 8.71 -22.27 4.06
N ALA A 525 9.26 -23.31 4.71
CA ALA A 525 8.68 -23.86 5.94
C ALA A 525 8.75 -22.89 7.13
N ARG A 526 9.84 -22.12 7.25
CA ARG A 526 9.93 -21.05 8.28
C ARG A 526 8.88 -19.98 8.04
N ALA A 527 8.70 -19.57 6.80
CA ALA A 527 7.68 -18.58 6.44
C ALA A 527 6.26 -19.07 6.71
N LEU A 528 5.99 -20.35 6.45
CA LEU A 528 4.71 -20.98 6.77
C LEU A 528 4.37 -20.89 8.27
N ARG A 529 5.37 -20.88 9.17
CA ARG A 529 5.15 -20.70 10.63
C ARG A 529 4.84 -19.26 11.04
N LEU A 530 5.11 -18.28 10.15
CA LEU A 530 4.83 -16.85 10.39
C LEU A 530 3.42 -16.46 9.93
N TYR A 531 2.80 -17.33 9.14
CA TYR A 531 1.40 -17.23 8.76
C TYR A 531 0.59 -17.99 9.77
#